data_AF-A0A662GIN8-F1
#
_entry.id   AF-A0A662GIN8-F1
#
_cell.length_a   1.000
_cell.length_b   1.000
_cell.length_c   1.000
_cell.angle_alpha   90.00
_cell.angle_beta   90.00
_cell.angle_gamma   90.00
#
_symmetry.space_group_name_H-M   'P 1'
#
loop_
_entity.id
_entity.type
_entity.pdbx_description
1 polymer ?
#
loop_
_entity_poly.entity_id
_entity_poly.type
_entity_poly.pdbx_seq_one_letter_code
_entity_poly.pdbx_strand_id
1 'polypeptide(L)'
;MVVFGEFQNCLVYALRETPFVHAITVCEEINKYYNPYGLPISGDRVAKCDYCGKEVYLPYRCKYCGGVFCVEHHLPENHACPNLKRGEWRPMYLPSKYSTRYEFYSEEELTRRKRRIHLFTIGEVRDLLLAIGAISIVYMTYALSVFSLLATIYALIAVLIAFFVHEMAHRFTAIGLGYKARFVASMEGLILTLVSALLPFKILAPGYVAISGRYGGKLKDLGLIALAGPLSNVLVAILAMVIPFSPILKHFIILVNIDIAMFNLLPFAILDGNKIFRWSKTIWLVVFLSAALLWLFIRWL
;
A
#
# COMPACT_ATOMS: atom_id res chain seq x y z
N MET A 1 -5.72 -27.96 13.57
CA MET A 1 -5.81 -26.74 12.74
C MET A 1 -4.50 -26.32 12.08
N VAL A 2 -3.31 -26.62 12.66
CA VAL A 2 -2.00 -26.35 12.01
C VAL A 2 -1.72 -27.30 10.83
N VAL A 3 -2.18 -28.56 10.91
CA VAL A 3 -1.93 -29.62 9.92
C VAL A 3 -2.54 -29.35 8.53
N PHE A 4 -3.61 -28.55 8.44
CA PHE A 4 -4.27 -28.24 7.16
C PHE A 4 -3.53 -27.20 6.33
N GLY A 5 -2.76 -26.31 6.96
CA GLY A 5 -2.06 -25.22 6.26
C GLY A 5 -0.81 -25.68 5.51
N GLU A 6 -0.09 -26.68 6.03
CA GLU A 6 1.14 -27.18 5.41
C GLU A 6 0.87 -28.15 4.25
N PHE A 7 -0.24 -28.89 4.31
CA PHE A 7 -0.69 -29.75 3.20
C PHE A 7 -1.02 -28.92 1.95
N GLN A 8 -1.65 -27.76 2.12
CA GLN A 8 -1.94 -26.84 1.02
C GLN A 8 -0.66 -26.28 0.37
N ASN A 9 0.37 -25.95 1.17
CA ASN A 9 1.63 -25.46 0.64
C ASN A 9 2.43 -26.55 -0.12
N CYS A 10 2.38 -27.79 0.36
CA CYS A 10 3.04 -28.93 -0.30
C CYS A 10 2.37 -29.25 -1.65
N LEU A 11 1.03 -29.24 -1.71
CA LEU A 11 0.27 -29.42 -2.94
C LEU A 11 0.56 -28.34 -3.99
N VAL A 12 0.66 -27.08 -3.56
CA VAL A 12 0.97 -25.95 -4.47
C VAL A 12 2.36 -26.11 -5.10
N TYR A 13 3.32 -26.71 -4.39
CA TYR A 13 4.66 -26.97 -4.91
C TYR A 13 4.71 -28.21 -5.80
N ALA A 14 4.08 -29.32 -5.39
CA ALA A 14 4.07 -30.59 -6.12
C ALA A 14 3.30 -30.52 -7.46
N LEU A 15 2.26 -29.67 -7.54
CA LEU A 15 1.49 -29.43 -8.77
C LEU A 15 2.27 -28.64 -9.84
N ARG A 16 3.44 -28.09 -9.52
CA ARG A 16 4.33 -27.47 -10.53
C ARG A 16 5.14 -28.49 -11.32
N GLU A 17 5.35 -29.69 -10.78
CA GLU A 17 6.29 -30.67 -11.33
C GLU A 17 5.65 -32.01 -11.69
N THR A 18 4.42 -32.30 -11.23
CA THR A 18 3.74 -33.59 -11.51
C THR A 18 2.21 -33.47 -11.69
N PRO A 19 1.55 -34.44 -12.37
CA PRO A 19 0.08 -34.47 -12.51
C PRO A 19 -0.64 -34.62 -11.17
N PHE A 20 -1.84 -34.03 -11.06
CA PHE A 20 -2.62 -33.86 -9.82
C PHE A 20 -2.73 -35.11 -8.93
N VAL A 21 -2.90 -36.30 -9.54
CA VAL A 21 -3.07 -37.56 -8.81
C VAL A 21 -1.76 -38.03 -8.14
N HIS A 22 -0.61 -37.73 -8.75
CA HIS A 22 0.72 -38.04 -8.18
C HIS A 22 1.14 -37.03 -7.11
N ALA A 23 0.74 -35.76 -7.26
CA ALA A 23 1.00 -34.72 -6.27
C ALA A 23 0.33 -35.02 -4.92
N ILE A 24 -0.88 -35.59 -4.93
CA ILE A 24 -1.59 -35.99 -3.69
C ILE A 24 -0.84 -37.12 -2.97
N THR A 25 -0.43 -38.18 -3.69
CA THR A 25 0.32 -39.30 -3.09
C THR A 25 1.67 -38.88 -2.52
N VAL A 26 2.38 -37.97 -3.21
CA VAL A 26 3.67 -37.43 -2.73
C VAL A 26 3.45 -36.60 -1.46
N CYS A 27 2.41 -35.76 -1.41
CA CYS A 27 2.09 -34.99 -0.21
C CYS A 27 1.63 -35.88 0.96
N GLU A 28 0.88 -36.95 0.70
CA GLU A 28 0.46 -37.92 1.72
C GLU A 28 1.64 -38.74 2.27
N GLU A 29 2.60 -39.15 1.44
CA GLU A 29 3.82 -39.83 1.88
C GLU A 29 4.73 -38.90 2.70
N ILE A 30 4.94 -37.65 2.27
CA ILE A 30 5.74 -36.68 3.02
C ILE A 30 5.12 -36.41 4.39
N ASN A 31 3.79 -36.28 4.47
CA ASN A 31 3.09 -36.04 5.74
C ASN A 31 3.14 -37.27 6.68
N LYS A 32 3.40 -38.46 6.14
CA LYS A 32 3.60 -39.70 6.92
C LYS A 32 4.98 -39.76 7.60
N TYR A 33 5.96 -39.02 7.07
CA TYR A 33 7.35 -39.01 7.54
C TYR A 33 7.80 -37.67 8.15
N TYR A 34 7.01 -36.60 8.05
CA TYR A 34 7.37 -35.29 8.61
C TYR A 34 7.07 -35.21 10.10
N ASN A 35 8.13 -35.42 10.88
CA ASN A 35 8.16 -35.19 12.32
C ASN A 35 9.09 -33.99 12.60
N PRO A 36 8.55 -32.78 12.71
CA PRO A 36 9.36 -31.57 12.88
C PRO A 36 10.13 -31.51 14.23
N TYR A 37 9.96 -32.52 15.10
CA TYR A 37 10.57 -32.60 16.43
C TYR A 37 11.36 -33.90 16.70
N GLY A 38 11.51 -34.80 15.72
CA GLY A 38 12.33 -36.01 15.85
C GLY A 38 11.91 -37.03 16.93
N LEU A 39 10.66 -37.00 17.41
CA LEU A 39 10.13 -38.01 18.36
C LEU A 39 9.52 -39.25 17.66
N PRO A 40 9.97 -40.47 17.93
CA PRO A 40 9.37 -41.66 17.32
C PRO A 40 7.89 -41.77 17.70
N ILE A 41 7.02 -41.95 16.70
CA ILE A 41 5.59 -42.25 16.89
C ILE A 41 5.48 -43.73 17.23
N SER A 42 5.98 -44.10 18.41
CA SER A 42 5.80 -45.42 18.99
C SER A 42 5.44 -45.30 20.46
N GLY A 43 4.14 -45.30 20.70
CA GLY A 43 3.52 -45.60 21.98
C GLY A 43 3.53 -44.45 22.98
N ASP A 44 2.32 -44.12 23.43
CA ASP A 44 1.99 -43.36 24.63
C ASP A 44 2.98 -43.60 25.79
N ARG A 45 4.03 -42.79 25.85
CA ARG A 45 4.85 -42.65 27.06
C ARG A 45 4.76 -41.22 27.51
N VAL A 46 3.68 -40.96 28.23
CA VAL A 46 3.51 -39.75 29.01
C VAL A 46 4.64 -39.72 30.04
N ALA A 47 5.58 -38.79 29.88
CA ALA A 47 6.69 -38.63 30.81
C ALA A 47 6.16 -37.96 32.08
N LYS A 48 6.65 -38.35 33.26
CA LYS A 48 6.33 -37.66 34.51
C LYS A 48 7.42 -36.65 34.82
N CYS A 49 7.03 -35.50 35.35
CA CYS A 49 8.00 -34.55 35.88
C CYS A 49 8.71 -35.16 37.09
N ASP A 50 10.03 -35.20 37.07
CA ASP A 50 10.86 -35.75 38.15
C ASP A 50 10.77 -34.96 39.47
N TYR A 51 10.17 -33.75 39.43
CA TYR A 51 9.98 -32.89 40.60
C TYR A 51 8.57 -32.96 41.17
N CYS A 52 7.52 -32.74 40.35
CA CYS A 52 6.13 -32.69 40.83
C CYS A 52 5.28 -33.92 40.45
N GLY A 53 5.82 -34.88 39.71
CA GLY A 53 5.12 -36.10 39.28
C GLY A 53 4.05 -35.89 38.21
N LYS A 54 3.80 -34.64 37.78
CA LYS A 54 2.79 -34.32 36.76
C LYS A 54 3.14 -34.95 35.43
N GLU A 55 2.15 -35.60 34.85
CA GLU A 55 2.21 -36.19 33.52
C GLU A 55 2.31 -35.10 32.43
N VAL A 56 3.34 -35.18 31.60
CA VAL A 56 3.67 -34.23 30.54
C VAL A 56 3.91 -34.93 29.22
N TYR A 57 3.23 -34.42 28.20
CA TYR A 57 3.36 -34.90 26.83
C TYR A 57 4.61 -34.35 26.13
N LEU A 58 5.06 -33.16 26.52
CA LEU A 58 6.26 -32.48 25.99
C LEU A 58 7.23 -32.18 27.14
N PRO A 59 8.05 -33.14 27.56
CA PRO A 59 8.98 -32.97 28.66
C PRO A 59 10.16 -32.07 28.31
N TYR A 60 10.53 -31.16 29.22
CA TYR A 60 11.77 -30.40 29.15
C TYR A 60 12.90 -31.19 29.82
N ARG A 61 14.08 -31.22 29.19
CA ARG A 61 15.27 -31.87 29.77
C ARG A 61 16.24 -30.83 30.31
N CYS A 62 16.55 -30.87 31.60
CA CYS A 62 17.51 -29.96 32.21
C CYS A 62 18.94 -30.28 31.74
N LYS A 63 19.70 -29.27 31.30
CA LYS A 63 21.10 -29.46 30.85
C LYS A 63 22.09 -29.77 31.99
N TYR A 64 21.72 -29.46 33.23
CA TYR A 64 22.61 -29.62 34.39
C TYR A 64 22.47 -31.00 35.04
N CYS A 65 21.23 -31.45 35.31
CA CYS A 65 20.95 -32.73 35.96
C CYS A 65 20.46 -33.84 35.01
N GLY A 66 20.04 -33.51 33.78
CA GLY A 66 19.51 -34.47 32.81
C GLY A 66 18.08 -34.95 33.07
N GLY A 67 17.45 -34.51 34.17
CA GLY A 67 16.07 -34.86 34.53
C GLY A 67 15.02 -34.25 33.60
N VAL A 68 13.80 -34.80 33.69
CA VAL A 68 12.63 -34.50 32.88
C VAL A 68 11.63 -33.67 33.69
N PHE A 69 11.25 -32.50 33.18
CA PHE A 69 10.42 -31.54 33.91
C PHE A 69 9.28 -30.95 33.07
N CYS A 70 8.25 -30.44 33.74
CA CYS A 70 7.15 -29.70 33.13
C CYS A 70 7.50 -28.22 32.91
N VAL A 71 6.62 -27.46 32.23
CA VAL A 71 6.79 -26.01 31.98
C VAL A 71 7.02 -25.21 33.27
N GLU A 72 6.44 -25.62 34.40
CA GLU A 72 6.62 -24.90 35.67
C GLU A 72 8.00 -25.19 36.30
N HIS A 73 8.53 -26.40 36.13
CA HIS A 73 9.77 -26.86 36.77
C HIS A 73 10.97 -26.98 35.81
N HIS A 74 10.85 -26.55 34.55
CA HIS A 74 11.90 -26.71 33.55
C HIS A 74 13.19 -25.92 33.85
N LEU A 75 13.08 -24.81 34.58
CA LEU A 75 14.23 -24.02 34.98
C LEU A 75 14.97 -24.72 36.14
N PRO A 76 16.32 -24.73 36.14
CA PRO A 76 17.13 -25.34 37.20
C PRO A 76 16.80 -24.83 38.62
N GLU A 77 16.37 -23.58 38.73
CA GLU A 77 15.98 -22.96 39.99
C GLU A 77 14.64 -23.50 40.50
N ASN A 78 13.70 -23.78 39.60
CA ASN A 78 12.34 -24.18 39.94
C ASN A 78 12.25 -25.65 40.41
N HIS A 79 13.25 -26.49 40.12
CA HIS A 79 13.31 -27.86 40.65
C HIS A 79 14.49 -28.08 41.60
N ALA A 80 15.09 -27.01 42.13
CA ALA A 80 16.25 -27.07 43.02
C ALA A 80 17.36 -28.01 42.49
N CYS A 81 17.78 -27.78 41.24
CA CYS A 81 18.68 -28.66 40.52
C CYS A 81 19.97 -28.95 41.31
N PRO A 82 20.30 -30.24 41.58
CA PRO A 82 21.47 -30.60 42.39
C PRO A 82 22.79 -30.19 41.73
N ASN A 83 22.81 -30.12 40.39
CA ASN A 83 23.97 -29.72 39.60
C ASN A 83 23.99 -28.22 39.25
N LEU A 84 23.11 -27.42 39.87
CA LEU A 84 23.11 -25.97 39.67
C LEU A 84 24.28 -25.35 40.45
N LYS A 85 25.45 -25.30 39.81
CA LYS A 85 26.55 -24.48 40.31
C LYS A 85 26.21 -23.01 40.07
N ARG A 86 25.81 -22.32 41.13
CA ARG A 86 25.64 -20.86 41.14
C ARG A 86 27.03 -20.25 41.06
N GLY A 87 27.57 -20.14 39.84
CA GLY A 87 28.93 -19.65 39.60
C GLY A 87 29.05 -18.16 39.88
N GLU A 88 30.20 -17.74 40.39
CA GLU A 88 30.61 -16.34 40.41
C GLU A 88 30.41 -15.73 39.02
N TRP A 89 29.76 -14.58 38.98
CA TRP A 89 29.46 -13.88 37.74
C TRP A 89 30.76 -13.47 37.06
N ARG A 90 31.15 -14.20 36.00
CA ARG A 90 32.28 -13.80 35.16
C ARG A 90 31.72 -13.01 33.98
N PRO A 91 32.10 -11.73 33.80
CA PRO A 91 31.72 -10.99 32.60
C PRO A 91 32.19 -11.76 31.37
N MET A 92 31.23 -12.26 30.59
CA MET A 92 31.53 -12.82 29.29
C MET A 92 31.88 -11.67 28.36
N TYR A 93 33.18 -11.44 28.14
CA TYR A 93 33.65 -10.55 27.08
C TYR A 93 33.26 -11.18 25.74
N LEU A 94 32.15 -10.72 25.16
CA LEU A 94 31.81 -11.07 23.78
C LEU A 94 32.94 -10.54 22.88
N PRO A 95 33.64 -11.39 22.12
CA PRO A 95 34.59 -10.89 21.13
C PRO A 95 33.83 -9.96 20.18
N SER A 96 34.38 -8.77 19.98
CA SER A 96 33.80 -7.56 19.37
C SER A 96 33.17 -7.73 17.98
N LYS A 97 33.15 -8.94 17.42
CA LYS A 97 32.51 -9.22 16.14
C LYS A 97 30.99 -9.02 16.17
N TYR A 98 30.37 -9.10 17.35
CA TYR A 98 28.95 -8.79 17.57
C TYR A 98 28.73 -7.62 18.55
N SER A 99 29.77 -6.81 18.85
CA SER A 99 29.48 -5.50 19.44
C SER A 99 28.86 -4.67 18.33
N THR A 100 27.53 -4.68 18.25
CA THR A 100 26.82 -3.56 17.65
C THR A 100 27.17 -2.38 18.53
N ARG A 101 28.19 -1.62 18.12
CA ARG A 101 28.41 -0.28 18.63
C ARG A 101 27.08 0.41 18.39
N TYR A 102 26.29 0.58 19.44
CA TYR A 102 25.05 1.32 19.36
C TYR A 102 25.47 2.78 19.26
N GLU A 103 25.79 3.19 18.03
CA GLU A 103 25.96 4.59 17.69
C GLU A 103 24.59 5.22 17.91
N PHE A 104 24.46 5.93 19.04
CA PHE A 104 23.37 6.86 19.25
C PHE A 104 23.55 7.98 18.23
N TYR A 105 22.98 7.80 17.04
CA TYR A 105 22.80 8.90 16.11
C TYR A 105 21.97 9.96 16.82
N SER A 106 22.48 11.19 16.85
CA SER A 106 21.67 12.30 17.32
C SER A 106 20.43 12.45 16.41
N GLU A 107 19.29 12.88 16.97
CA GLU A 107 18.12 13.28 16.17
C GLU A 107 18.52 14.26 15.05
N GLU A 108 19.52 15.11 15.32
CA GLU A 108 20.10 16.05 14.36
C GLU A 108 20.83 15.37 13.17
N GLU A 109 21.52 14.25 13.38
CA GLU A 109 22.17 13.49 12.29
C GLU A 109 21.17 12.69 11.45
N LEU A 110 20.16 12.11 12.09
CA LEU A 110 19.05 11.45 11.39
C LEU A 110 18.27 12.46 10.53
N THR A 111 18.12 13.69 11.01
CA THR A 111 17.47 14.77 10.26
C THR A 111 18.37 15.39 9.19
N ARG A 112 19.68 15.55 9.41
CA ARG A 112 20.63 16.11 8.42
C ARG A 112 20.84 15.17 7.22
N ARG A 113 20.65 13.86 7.41
CA ARG A 113 20.58 12.86 6.31
C ARG A 113 19.21 12.82 5.62
N LYS A 114 18.31 13.78 5.87
CA LYS A 114 17.16 14.09 4.99
C LYS A 114 17.70 14.47 3.61
N ARG A 115 17.87 13.40 2.83
CA ARG A 115 18.04 13.27 1.38
C ARG A 115 17.83 14.57 0.62
N ARG A 116 18.74 14.87 -0.32
CA ARG A 116 18.37 15.64 -1.52
C ARG A 116 17.04 15.10 -2.03
N ILE A 117 16.00 15.90 -1.91
CA ILE A 117 14.70 15.57 -2.46
C ILE A 117 14.85 15.79 -3.96
N HIS A 118 15.16 14.73 -4.71
CA HIS A 118 14.99 14.79 -6.15
C HIS A 118 13.50 15.06 -6.40
N LEU A 119 13.21 16.27 -6.89
CA LEU A 119 11.86 16.76 -7.13
C LEU A 119 11.11 15.88 -8.14
N PHE A 120 11.80 15.32 -9.13
CA PHE A 120 11.25 14.35 -10.07
C PHE A 120 12.31 13.33 -10.46
N THR A 121 11.90 12.07 -10.63
CA THR A 121 12.76 11.04 -11.23
C THR A 121 12.49 10.95 -12.73
N ILE A 122 13.47 10.53 -13.54
CA ILE A 122 13.30 10.34 -15.00
C ILE A 122 12.07 9.46 -15.32
N GLY A 123 11.87 8.38 -14.55
CA GLY A 123 10.70 7.53 -14.68
C GLY A 123 9.37 8.24 -14.37
N GLU A 124 9.35 9.15 -13.39
CA GLU A 124 8.16 9.94 -13.04
C GLU A 124 7.81 10.93 -14.16
N VAL A 125 8.82 11.57 -14.76
CA VAL A 125 8.61 12.45 -15.92
C VAL A 125 8.03 11.69 -17.11
N ARG A 126 8.59 10.50 -17.42
CA ARG A 126 8.05 9.63 -18.48
C ARG A 126 6.58 9.28 -18.21
N ASP A 127 6.28 8.86 -16.99
CA ASP A 127 4.94 8.45 -16.60
C ASP A 127 3.95 9.62 -16.69
N LEU A 128 4.35 10.82 -16.24
CA LEU A 128 3.58 12.07 -16.40
C LEU A 128 3.31 12.39 -17.87
N LEU A 129 4.31 12.25 -18.75
CA LEU A 129 4.14 12.50 -20.18
C LEU A 129 3.17 11.51 -20.83
N LEU A 130 3.19 10.23 -20.45
CA LEU A 130 2.21 9.25 -20.91
C LEU A 130 0.79 9.61 -20.48
N ALA A 131 0.62 10.03 -19.22
CA ALA A 131 -0.66 10.47 -18.69
C ALA A 131 -1.19 11.72 -19.40
N ILE A 132 -0.35 12.75 -19.57
CA ILE A 132 -0.68 13.97 -20.30
C ILE A 132 -1.08 13.64 -21.75
N GLY A 133 -0.32 12.77 -22.42
CA GLY A 133 -0.63 12.34 -23.78
C GLY A 133 -2.00 11.66 -23.88
N ALA A 134 -2.29 10.71 -22.98
CA ALA A 134 -3.57 10.01 -22.96
C ALA A 134 -4.75 10.96 -22.72
N ILE A 135 -4.66 11.85 -21.72
CA ILE A 135 -5.74 12.81 -21.43
C ILE A 135 -5.90 13.83 -22.58
N SER A 136 -4.79 14.27 -23.19
CA SER A 136 -4.83 15.19 -24.33
C SER A 136 -5.60 14.58 -25.50
N ILE A 137 -5.42 13.29 -25.80
CA ILE A 137 -6.18 12.59 -26.86
C ILE A 137 -7.69 12.62 -26.56
N VAL A 138 -8.09 12.33 -25.31
CA VAL A 138 -9.50 12.34 -24.89
C VAL A 138 -10.17 13.69 -25.15
N TYR A 139 -9.50 14.79 -24.82
CA TYR A 139 -10.04 16.14 -24.99
C TYR A 139 -9.84 16.71 -26.40
N MET A 140 -8.87 16.20 -27.16
CA MET A 140 -8.70 16.57 -28.56
C MET A 140 -9.88 16.11 -29.40
N THR A 141 -10.45 14.93 -29.13
CA THR A 141 -11.69 14.48 -29.79
C THR A 141 -12.85 15.45 -29.56
N TYR A 142 -12.95 16.03 -28.36
CA TYR A 142 -13.97 17.03 -28.05
C TYR A 142 -13.67 18.38 -28.73
N ALA A 143 -12.43 18.85 -28.70
CA ALA A 143 -12.06 20.14 -29.31
C ALA A 143 -12.19 20.15 -30.84
N LEU A 144 -11.87 19.03 -31.52
CA LEU A 144 -12.03 18.91 -32.98
C LEU A 144 -13.50 19.00 -33.42
N SER A 145 -14.45 18.61 -32.56
CA SER A 145 -15.88 18.76 -32.85
C SER A 145 -16.33 20.23 -32.96
N VAL A 146 -15.57 21.16 -32.37
CA VAL A 146 -15.82 22.61 -32.39
C VAL A 146 -15.16 23.28 -33.62
N PHE A 147 -14.37 22.54 -34.41
CA PHE A 147 -13.68 23.02 -35.63
C PHE A 147 -12.88 24.33 -35.46
N SER A 148 -12.29 24.58 -34.29
CA SER A 148 -11.50 25.79 -34.00
C SER A 148 -10.12 25.45 -33.45
N LEU A 149 -9.06 25.90 -34.14
CA LEU A 149 -7.68 25.70 -33.70
C LEU A 149 -7.42 26.36 -32.33
N LEU A 150 -7.97 27.55 -32.11
CA LEU A 150 -7.80 28.28 -30.85
C LEU A 150 -8.47 27.53 -29.68
N ALA A 151 -9.67 26.99 -29.91
CA ALA A 151 -10.37 26.17 -28.92
C ALA A 151 -9.56 24.91 -28.57
N THR A 152 -8.97 24.25 -29.56
CA THR A 152 -8.09 23.09 -29.35
C THR A 152 -6.87 23.45 -28.52
N ILE A 153 -6.19 24.56 -28.81
CA ILE A 153 -5.04 25.01 -28.03
C ILE A 153 -5.44 25.30 -26.58
N TYR A 154 -6.56 26.00 -26.35
CA TYR A 154 -7.04 26.30 -25.01
C TYR A 154 -7.49 25.06 -24.24
N ALA A 155 -8.12 24.09 -24.90
CA ALA A 155 -8.49 22.82 -24.29
C ALA A 155 -7.24 22.04 -23.83
N LEU A 156 -6.20 21.96 -24.67
CA LEU A 156 -4.95 21.29 -24.31
C LEU A 156 -4.22 21.97 -23.15
N ILE A 157 -4.19 23.31 -23.13
CA ILE A 157 -3.62 24.08 -22.02
C ILE A 157 -4.41 23.81 -20.73
N ALA A 158 -5.74 23.84 -20.79
CA ALA A 158 -6.59 23.57 -19.63
C ALA A 158 -6.37 22.16 -19.08
N VAL A 159 -6.28 21.14 -19.95
CA VAL A 159 -5.98 19.75 -19.58
C VAL A 159 -4.63 19.62 -18.89
N LEU A 160 -3.57 20.22 -19.47
CA LEU A 160 -2.24 20.15 -18.91
C LEU A 160 -2.20 20.74 -17.49
N ILE A 161 -2.77 21.93 -17.32
CA ILE A 161 -2.79 22.63 -16.02
C ILE A 161 -3.64 21.84 -15.02
N ALA A 162 -4.85 21.42 -15.40
CA ALA A 162 -5.76 20.73 -14.50
C ALA A 162 -5.20 19.39 -14.02
N PHE A 163 -4.62 18.58 -14.92
CA PHE A 163 -3.99 17.32 -14.54
C PHE A 163 -2.76 17.55 -13.67
N PHE A 164 -1.90 18.51 -14.03
CA PHE A 164 -0.69 18.79 -13.26
C PHE A 164 -1.03 19.26 -11.83
N VAL A 165 -2.00 20.17 -11.69
CA VAL A 165 -2.44 20.66 -10.37
C VAL A 165 -3.05 19.53 -9.55
N HIS A 166 -3.93 18.71 -10.14
CA HIS A 166 -4.54 17.53 -9.49
C HIS A 166 -3.47 16.59 -8.93
N GLU A 167 -2.53 16.19 -9.77
CA GLU A 167 -1.51 15.20 -9.42
C GLU A 167 -0.49 15.77 -8.40
N MET A 168 -0.11 17.04 -8.56
CA MET A 168 0.74 17.71 -7.59
C MET A 168 0.06 17.90 -6.25
N ALA A 169 -1.26 18.12 -6.20
CA ALA A 169 -1.99 18.24 -4.95
C ALA A 169 -1.93 16.94 -4.13
N HIS A 170 -2.14 15.77 -4.77
CA HIS A 170 -1.94 14.49 -4.11
C HIS A 170 -0.50 14.34 -3.58
N ARG A 171 0.48 14.63 -4.44
CA ARG A 171 1.90 14.45 -4.13
C ARG A 171 2.36 15.35 -2.98
N PHE A 172 2.07 16.64 -3.03
CA PHE A 172 2.46 17.58 -1.99
C PHE A 172 1.74 17.31 -0.67
N THR A 173 0.47 16.89 -0.72
CA THR A 173 -0.25 16.47 0.50
C THR A 173 0.40 15.23 1.12
N ALA A 174 0.79 14.25 0.31
CA ALA A 174 1.49 13.06 0.80
C ALA A 174 2.86 13.40 1.43
N ILE A 175 3.64 14.27 0.79
CA ILE A 175 4.92 14.75 1.31
C ILE A 175 4.73 15.53 2.62
N GLY A 176 3.72 16.41 2.69
CA GLY A 176 3.38 17.18 3.88
C GLY A 176 2.98 16.30 5.06
N LEU A 177 2.36 15.14 4.80
CA LEU A 177 2.03 14.13 5.80
C LEU A 177 3.22 13.19 6.14
N GLY A 178 4.39 13.40 5.54
CA GLY A 178 5.62 12.67 5.83
C GLY A 178 5.81 11.37 5.02
N TYR A 179 5.02 11.16 3.96
CA TYR A 179 5.19 10.03 3.05
C TYR A 179 6.14 10.37 1.90
N LYS A 180 6.73 9.34 1.28
CA LYS A 180 7.38 9.47 -0.03
C LYS A 180 6.34 9.19 -1.10
N ALA A 181 6.22 10.11 -2.05
CA ALA A 181 5.24 10.03 -3.11
C ALA A 181 5.92 10.17 -4.48
N ARG A 182 5.48 9.37 -5.44
CA ARG A 182 5.84 9.50 -6.87
C ARG A 182 4.62 9.20 -7.72
N PHE A 183 4.45 9.93 -8.82
CA PHE A 183 3.44 9.55 -9.81
C PHE A 183 3.88 8.27 -10.54
N VAL A 184 2.92 7.38 -10.81
CA VAL A 184 3.10 6.17 -11.61
C VAL A 184 1.92 6.04 -12.55
N ALA A 185 2.20 6.03 -13.86
CA ALA A 185 1.20 5.71 -14.87
C ALA A 185 0.89 4.20 -14.82
N SER A 186 -0.39 3.86 -14.81
CA SER A 186 -0.86 2.47 -14.78
C SER A 186 -1.48 2.11 -16.13
N MET A 187 -1.19 0.92 -16.63
CA MET A 187 -1.73 0.48 -17.93
C MET A 187 -3.26 0.38 -17.90
N GLU A 188 -3.81 -0.13 -16.80
CA GLU A 188 -5.25 -0.24 -16.56
C GLU A 188 -5.90 1.15 -16.61
N GLY A 189 -5.26 2.13 -15.97
CA GLY A 189 -5.72 3.50 -15.91
C GLY A 189 -5.62 4.25 -17.24
N LEU A 190 -4.54 4.05 -17.99
CA LEU A 190 -4.38 4.60 -19.34
C LEU A 190 -5.44 4.04 -20.29
N ILE A 191 -5.68 2.72 -20.25
CA ILE A 191 -6.72 2.07 -21.05
C ILE A 191 -8.10 2.63 -20.67
N LEU A 192 -8.42 2.71 -19.37
CA LEU A 192 -9.68 3.28 -18.90
C LEU A 192 -9.88 4.71 -19.39
N THR A 193 -8.82 5.52 -19.33
CA THR A 193 -8.81 6.91 -19.80
C THR A 193 -9.11 6.98 -21.30
N LEU A 194 -8.41 6.19 -22.11
CA LEU A 194 -8.59 6.16 -23.56
C LEU A 194 -9.96 5.62 -23.99
N VAL A 195 -10.44 4.54 -23.36
CA VAL A 195 -11.78 3.99 -23.63
C VAL A 195 -12.87 5.00 -23.27
N SER A 196 -12.69 5.77 -22.19
CA SER A 196 -13.63 6.83 -21.83
C SER A 196 -13.72 7.96 -22.87
N ALA A 197 -12.76 8.08 -23.79
CA ALA A 197 -12.85 9.01 -24.92
C ALA A 197 -14.08 8.73 -25.80
N LEU A 198 -14.50 7.47 -25.90
CA LEU A 198 -15.66 7.03 -26.68
C LEU A 198 -16.99 7.24 -25.93
N LEU A 199 -16.93 7.46 -24.62
CA LEU A 199 -18.09 7.63 -23.76
C LEU A 199 -18.43 9.12 -23.61
N PRO A 200 -19.69 9.47 -23.33
CA PRO A 200 -20.07 10.85 -23.04
C PRO A 200 -19.50 11.35 -21.69
N PHE A 201 -19.15 10.44 -20.78
CA PHE A 201 -18.48 10.72 -19.52
C PHE A 201 -16.98 10.39 -19.62
N LYS A 202 -16.11 11.33 -19.27
CA LYS A 202 -14.65 11.19 -19.37
C LYS A 202 -14.07 10.77 -18.03
N ILE A 203 -13.61 9.53 -17.92
CA ILE A 203 -12.95 9.03 -16.72
C ILE A 203 -11.46 9.26 -16.90
N LEU A 204 -10.86 10.11 -16.06
CA LEU A 204 -9.45 10.46 -16.15
C LEU A 204 -8.68 9.84 -15.01
N ALA A 205 -8.10 8.67 -15.28
CA ALA A 205 -7.35 7.90 -14.29
C ALA A 205 -6.07 7.30 -14.89
N PRO A 206 -5.21 8.08 -15.57
CA PRO A 206 -4.05 7.52 -16.29
C PRO A 206 -2.99 6.88 -15.36
N GLY A 207 -3.07 7.14 -14.07
CA GLY A 207 -2.11 6.64 -13.09
C GLY A 207 -2.56 6.95 -11.66
N TYR A 208 -1.64 6.79 -10.73
CA TYR A 208 -1.85 7.08 -9.32
C TYR A 208 -0.56 7.55 -8.65
N VAL A 209 -0.68 8.30 -7.55
CA VAL A 209 0.45 8.55 -6.64
C VAL A 209 0.78 7.26 -5.88
N ALA A 210 1.93 6.66 -6.19
CA ALA A 210 2.49 5.60 -5.38
C ALA A 210 3.08 6.20 -4.09
N ILE A 211 2.47 5.82 -2.96
CA ILE A 211 2.86 6.28 -1.63
C ILE A 211 3.68 5.16 -0.97
N SER A 212 4.91 5.48 -0.56
CA SER A 212 5.79 4.57 0.18
C SER A 212 6.25 5.22 1.48
N GLY A 213 6.23 4.47 2.58
CA GLY A 213 6.50 5.03 3.90
C GLY A 213 5.92 4.22 5.04
N ARG A 214 5.72 4.88 6.20
CA ARG A 214 5.26 4.28 7.48
C ARG A 214 4.14 3.25 7.26
N TYR A 215 4.43 1.98 7.58
CA TYR A 215 3.49 0.88 7.85
C TYR A 215 2.07 1.07 7.31
N GLY A 216 1.88 0.89 6.00
CA GLY A 216 0.55 0.82 5.36
C GLY A 216 -0.25 2.13 5.26
N GLY A 217 0.22 3.23 5.85
CA GLY A 217 -0.47 4.53 5.89
C GLY A 217 -1.75 4.52 6.74
N LYS A 218 -2.00 5.57 7.52
CA LYS A 218 -3.30 5.70 8.20
C LYS A 218 -4.39 5.87 7.15
N LEU A 219 -5.52 5.19 7.31
CA LEU A 219 -6.65 5.29 6.38
C LEU A 219 -7.10 6.75 6.18
N LYS A 220 -7.04 7.54 7.26
CA LYS A 220 -7.26 8.99 7.25
C LYS A 220 -6.30 9.73 6.32
N ASP A 221 -5.01 9.43 6.39
CA ASP A 221 -4.00 10.10 5.57
C ASP A 221 -4.21 9.77 4.09
N LEU A 222 -4.50 8.50 3.77
CA LEU A 222 -4.81 8.06 2.41
C LEU A 222 -6.05 8.76 1.86
N GLY A 223 -7.09 8.91 2.68
CA GLY A 223 -8.30 9.64 2.33
C GLY A 223 -8.07 11.14 2.13
N LEU A 224 -7.26 11.78 2.98
CA LEU A 224 -6.89 13.20 2.82
C LEU A 224 -6.05 13.44 1.57
N ILE A 225 -5.09 12.54 1.29
CA ILE A 225 -4.29 12.62 0.06
C ILE A 225 -5.22 12.48 -1.16
N ALA A 226 -6.10 11.49 -1.18
CA ALA A 226 -7.06 11.29 -2.27
C ALA A 226 -8.03 12.47 -2.43
N LEU A 227 -8.41 13.14 -1.34
CA LEU A 227 -9.28 14.30 -1.39
C LEU A 227 -8.59 15.54 -1.97
N ALA A 228 -7.26 15.65 -1.85
CA ALA A 228 -6.51 16.84 -2.28
C ALA A 228 -6.62 17.14 -3.78
N GLY A 229 -6.59 16.12 -4.65
CA GLY A 229 -6.70 16.27 -6.11
C GLY A 229 -8.06 16.84 -6.54
N PRO A 230 -9.19 16.19 -6.21
CA PRO A 230 -10.50 16.72 -6.53
C PRO A 230 -10.74 18.14 -5.97
N LEU A 231 -10.29 18.42 -4.75
CA LEU A 231 -10.42 19.76 -4.16
C LEU A 231 -9.56 20.81 -4.89
N SER A 232 -8.35 20.47 -5.32
CA SER A 232 -7.52 21.42 -6.08
C SER A 232 -8.16 21.80 -7.40
N ASN A 233 -8.83 20.86 -8.06
CA ASN A 233 -9.48 21.14 -9.33
C ASN A 233 -10.77 21.95 -9.16
N VAL A 234 -11.57 21.66 -8.12
CA VAL A 234 -12.70 22.54 -7.76
C VAL A 234 -12.21 23.96 -7.46
N LEU A 235 -11.10 24.11 -6.73
CA LEU A 235 -10.51 25.42 -6.46
C LEU A 235 -10.08 26.15 -7.74
N VAL A 236 -9.38 25.48 -8.65
CA VAL A 236 -8.98 26.06 -9.95
C VAL A 236 -10.20 26.51 -10.76
N ALA A 237 -11.27 25.71 -10.78
CA ALA A 237 -12.50 26.08 -11.47
C ALA A 237 -13.14 27.34 -10.87
N ILE A 238 -13.23 27.44 -9.54
CA ILE A 238 -13.76 28.62 -8.85
C ILE A 238 -12.90 29.86 -9.14
N LEU A 239 -11.58 29.73 -9.09
CA LEU A 239 -10.66 30.84 -9.41
C LEU A 239 -10.84 31.30 -10.87
N ALA A 240 -11.01 30.37 -11.81
CA ALA A 240 -11.22 30.68 -13.22
C ALA A 240 -12.53 31.44 -13.48
N MET A 241 -13.56 31.28 -12.63
CA MET A 241 -14.79 32.06 -12.72
C MET A 241 -14.53 33.55 -12.47
N VAL A 242 -13.69 33.87 -11.48
CA VAL A 242 -13.39 35.24 -11.04
C VAL A 242 -12.37 35.93 -11.95
N ILE A 243 -11.35 35.20 -12.42
CA ILE A 243 -10.28 35.79 -13.24
C ILE A 243 -10.83 36.19 -14.62
N PRO A 244 -10.51 37.39 -15.15
CA PRO A 244 -11.01 37.88 -16.44
C PRO A 244 -10.25 37.27 -17.63
N PHE A 245 -10.23 35.93 -17.73
CA PHE A 245 -9.76 35.24 -18.93
C PHE A 245 -10.72 35.43 -20.11
N SER A 246 -10.25 35.14 -21.33
CA SER A 246 -11.12 35.10 -22.51
C SER A 246 -12.25 34.08 -22.29
N PRO A 247 -13.48 34.33 -22.78
CA PRO A 247 -14.63 33.46 -22.52
C PRO A 247 -14.38 32.00 -22.90
N ILE A 248 -13.67 31.77 -24.01
CA ILE A 248 -13.34 30.44 -24.51
C ILE A 248 -12.36 29.73 -23.56
N LEU A 249 -11.26 30.40 -23.17
CA LEU A 249 -10.29 29.82 -22.25
C LEU A 249 -10.91 29.54 -20.88
N LYS A 250 -11.70 30.49 -20.36
CA LYS A 250 -12.45 30.34 -19.11
C LYS A 250 -13.35 29.09 -19.16
N HIS A 251 -14.11 28.93 -20.24
CA HIS A 251 -15.00 27.79 -20.43
C HIS A 251 -14.23 26.45 -20.33
N PHE A 252 -13.10 26.32 -21.06
CA PHE A 252 -12.31 25.09 -21.02
C PHE A 252 -11.66 24.83 -19.65
N ILE A 253 -11.11 25.85 -19.00
CA ILE A 253 -10.51 25.69 -17.65
C ILE A 253 -11.57 25.17 -16.67
N ILE A 254 -12.75 25.79 -16.64
CA ILE A 254 -13.83 25.39 -15.73
C ILE A 254 -14.30 23.97 -16.05
N LEU A 255 -14.61 23.69 -17.32
CA LEU A 255 -15.16 22.40 -17.77
C LEU A 255 -14.21 21.24 -17.45
N VAL A 256 -12.93 21.36 -17.84
CA VAL A 256 -11.93 20.31 -17.63
C VAL A 256 -11.71 20.02 -16.15
N ASN A 257 -11.57 21.07 -15.33
CA ASN A 257 -11.30 20.89 -13.91
C ASN A 257 -12.47 20.23 -13.18
N ILE A 258 -13.69 20.62 -13.51
CA ILE A 258 -14.90 20.08 -12.88
C ILE A 258 -15.19 18.65 -13.34
N ASP A 259 -14.94 18.33 -14.61
CA ASP A 259 -14.97 16.95 -15.10
C ASP A 259 -13.95 16.08 -14.33
N ILE A 260 -12.68 16.51 -14.23
CA ILE A 260 -11.64 15.76 -13.49
C ILE A 260 -12.04 15.56 -12.03
N ALA A 261 -12.51 16.61 -11.36
CA ALA A 261 -12.89 16.54 -9.95
C ALA A 261 -14.08 15.59 -9.71
N MET A 262 -15.14 15.71 -10.52
CA MET A 262 -16.36 14.91 -10.39
C MET A 262 -16.07 13.42 -10.63
N PHE A 263 -15.40 13.09 -11.74
CA PHE A 263 -15.21 11.70 -12.11
C PHE A 263 -14.16 11.00 -11.25
N ASN A 264 -13.15 11.70 -10.73
CA ASN A 264 -12.22 11.11 -9.76
C ASN A 264 -12.85 10.85 -8.39
N LEU A 265 -14.00 11.44 -8.07
CA LEU A 265 -14.74 11.16 -6.83
C LEU A 265 -15.61 9.90 -6.92
N LEU A 266 -15.70 9.23 -8.06
CA LEU A 266 -16.46 7.98 -8.15
C LEU A 266 -15.82 6.86 -7.31
N PRO A 267 -16.61 6.05 -6.58
CA PRO A 267 -16.10 5.13 -5.56
C PRO A 267 -15.76 3.75 -6.14
N PHE A 268 -14.99 3.68 -7.23
CA PHE A 268 -14.59 2.40 -7.84
C PHE A 268 -13.18 2.43 -8.42
N ALA A 269 -12.63 1.23 -8.64
CA ALA A 269 -11.32 1.00 -9.26
C ALA A 269 -10.18 1.81 -8.58
N ILE A 270 -9.33 2.42 -9.41
CA ILE A 270 -8.14 3.18 -9.03
C ILE A 270 -8.42 4.66 -8.69
N LEU A 271 -9.67 5.10 -8.83
CA LEU A 271 -10.08 6.49 -8.63
C LEU A 271 -9.94 6.92 -7.17
N ASP A 272 -9.77 8.23 -6.96
CA ASP A 272 -9.55 8.79 -5.63
C ASP A 272 -10.77 8.65 -4.71
N GLY A 273 -11.96 8.70 -5.29
CA GLY A 273 -13.23 8.49 -4.60
C GLY A 273 -13.29 7.18 -3.84
N ASN A 274 -12.67 6.12 -4.36
CA ASN A 274 -12.60 4.83 -3.67
C ASN A 274 -11.83 4.92 -2.35
N LYS A 275 -10.71 5.67 -2.31
CA LYS A 275 -9.91 5.87 -1.09
C LYS A 275 -10.67 6.71 -0.08
N ILE A 276 -11.36 7.76 -0.52
CA ILE A 276 -12.18 8.64 0.34
C ILE A 276 -13.36 7.86 0.91
N PHE A 277 -14.06 7.08 0.09
CA PHE A 277 -15.19 6.23 0.50
C PHE A 277 -14.79 5.23 1.58
N ARG A 278 -13.63 4.59 1.42
CA ARG A 278 -13.07 3.67 2.43
C ARG A 278 -12.72 4.37 3.73
N TRP A 279 -12.23 5.61 3.67
CA TRP A 279 -11.93 6.40 4.87
C TRP A 279 -13.20 6.86 5.59
N SER A 280 -14.14 7.50 4.88
CA SER A 280 -15.41 7.96 5.44
C SER A 280 -16.45 8.12 4.35
N LYS A 281 -17.50 7.30 4.41
CA LYS A 281 -18.64 7.35 3.48
C LYS A 281 -19.37 8.69 3.54
N THR A 282 -19.44 9.31 4.72
CA THR A 282 -20.08 10.61 4.93
C THR A 282 -19.30 11.72 4.24
N ILE A 283 -17.98 11.77 4.42
CA ILE A 283 -17.13 12.77 3.75
C ILE A 283 -17.20 12.58 2.24
N TRP A 284 -17.06 11.34 1.78
CA TRP A 284 -17.20 11.01 0.36
C TRP A 284 -18.53 11.51 -0.21
N LEU A 285 -19.65 11.21 0.46
CA LEU A 285 -20.99 11.58 -0.02
C LEU A 285 -21.15 13.09 -0.12
N VAL A 286 -20.73 13.85 0.91
CA VAL A 286 -20.81 15.32 0.92
C VAL A 286 -19.99 15.91 -0.23
N VAL A 287 -18.73 15.48 -0.39
CA VAL A 287 -17.85 16.02 -1.43
C VAL A 287 -18.35 15.62 -2.82
N PHE A 288 -18.77 14.37 -3.01
CA PHE A 288 -19.31 13.89 -4.28
C PHE A 288 -20.58 14.63 -4.68
N LEU A 289 -21.55 14.80 -3.76
CA LEU A 289 -22.78 15.55 -4.06
C LEU A 289 -22.49 17.01 -4.38
N SER A 290 -21.59 17.66 -3.63
CA SER A 290 -21.22 19.05 -3.91
C SER A 290 -20.57 19.21 -5.29
N ALA A 291 -19.66 18.30 -5.67
CA ALA A 291 -19.03 18.30 -6.98
C ALA A 291 -20.02 17.96 -8.09
N ALA A 292 -20.93 17.01 -7.87
CA ALA A 292 -21.96 16.63 -8.84
C ALA A 292 -22.96 17.76 -9.10
N LEU A 293 -23.39 18.49 -8.06
CA LEU A 293 -24.25 19.66 -8.21
C LEU A 293 -23.55 20.77 -8.99
N LEU A 294 -22.28 21.05 -8.68
CA LEU A 294 -21.48 22.04 -9.41
C LEU A 294 -21.26 21.63 -10.88
N TRP A 295 -21.01 20.34 -11.13
CA TRP A 295 -20.86 19.79 -12.48
C TRP A 295 -22.15 19.91 -13.31
N LEU A 296 -23.30 19.63 -12.69
CA LEU A 296 -24.61 19.82 -13.34
C LEU A 296 -24.88 21.31 -13.61
N PHE A 297 -24.59 22.18 -12.64
CA PHE A 297 -24.76 23.62 -12.81
C PHE A 297 -23.98 24.13 -14.03
N ILE A 298 -22.70 23.78 -14.16
CA ILE A 298 -21.83 24.28 -15.24
C ILE A 298 -22.18 23.73 -16.63
N ARG A 299 -22.76 22.53 -16.71
CA ARG A 299 -23.09 21.90 -18.00
C ARG A 299 -24.48 22.23 -18.53
N TRP A 300 -25.41 22.61 -17.65
CA TRP A 300 -26.83 22.74 -17.99
C TRP A 300 -27.41 24.14 -17.71
N LEU A 301 -26.69 25.02 -17.01
CA LEU A 301 -27.00 26.45 -16.87
C LEU A 301 -25.93 27.30 -17.55
#